data_AF-A0A945XLH6-F1
#
_entry.id   AF-A0A945XLH6-F1
#
_cell.length_a   1.000
_cell.length_b   1.000
_cell.length_c   1.000
_cell.angle_alpha   90.00
_cell.angle_beta   90.00
_cell.angle_gamma   90.00
#
_symmetry.space_group_name_H-M   'P 1'
#
loop_
_entity.id
_entity.type
_entity.pdbx_description
1 polymer ?
#
loop_
_entity_poly.entity_id
_entity_poly.type
_entity_poly.pdbx_seq_one_letter_code
_entity_poly.pdbx_strand_id
1 'polypeptide(L)'
;MDRPSETEEITHAFGLQMVALTSGLGSGSKVFQAFLDGHPEILMIPGYPLMYLYPHWHQWVEEGRCGSWESVIDALLYNHPSILDTRIMPGSETLDQLGENQDEWLSIDEGVFRSEMLRALDGKPIHSRNMVLGLHYAYAAARGEEIQAKRVLIYHIHHPVYVDLYLTDDFPDAKLISMVREPRANVERRVENSVFKPDLTKLRISDYIIHRKRAYRVIAREIWDGLDATTRIPLECYKVVRHEDLHLRLHEVMDATADFVGITRTPLLYDTTFGDKVWRTTYYDIDKKYLVNPQVVSQDWKKMLSFREWYVIEGLNSEVIDQHYPPLEKYKPGSIAGMVLLMLLICIPSPREIREFLRLFRPAVFREYMGAVLEESGSLEKLRDYSRNAYYRHKWMNRGMNLHRELWYVSHLRAALQAPEQLLRLQSAKALYVTFNLLRYGWNILVYPKEIANRIFFSFVVISRRVRGIRVVPEKL
;
A
#
# COMPACT_ATOMS: atom_id res chain seq x y z
N MET A 1 23.76 11.27 36.23
CA MET A 1 23.45 9.97 35.61
C MET A 1 24.32 9.89 34.39
N ASP A 2 25.21 8.90 34.32
CA ASP A 2 26.05 8.71 33.14
C ASP A 2 25.17 8.31 31.97
N ARG A 3 25.37 8.95 30.82
CA ARG A 3 24.66 8.59 29.58
C ARG A 3 25.05 7.14 29.23
N PRO A 4 24.08 6.26 28.90
CA PRO A 4 24.40 4.90 28.47
C PRO A 4 25.41 4.94 27.32
N SER A 5 26.25 3.92 27.27
CA SER A 5 27.20 3.81 26.17
C SER A 5 26.44 3.63 24.85
N GLU A 6 27.01 4.10 23.75
CA GLU A 6 26.37 4.01 22.43
C GLU A 6 26.07 2.55 22.03
N THR A 7 26.92 1.62 22.49
CA THR A 7 26.69 0.18 22.33
C THR A 7 25.45 -0.32 23.08
N GLU A 8 25.12 0.26 24.24
CA GLU A 8 23.90 -0.05 24.99
C GLU A 8 22.66 0.47 24.26
N GLU A 9 22.71 1.66 23.64
CA GLU A 9 21.60 2.20 22.83
C GLU A 9 21.28 1.30 21.62
N ILE A 10 22.29 0.88 20.86
CA ILE A 10 22.11 -0.03 19.72
C ILE A 10 21.57 -1.39 20.18
N THR A 11 22.13 -1.94 21.26
CA THR A 11 21.69 -3.23 21.82
C THR A 11 20.24 -3.17 22.28
N HIS A 12 19.86 -2.09 22.95
CA HIS A 12 18.49 -1.83 23.37
C HIS A 12 17.54 -1.75 22.17
N ALA A 13 17.85 -0.92 21.18
CA ALA A 13 17.02 -0.74 19.98
C ALA A 13 16.81 -2.05 19.20
N PHE A 14 17.84 -2.89 19.11
CA PHE A 14 17.78 -4.17 18.40
C PHE A 14 17.05 -5.27 19.19
N GLY A 15 16.86 -5.07 20.50
CA GLY A 15 16.11 -5.95 21.40
C GLY A 15 14.63 -5.58 21.55
N LEU A 16 14.17 -4.48 20.96
CA LEU A 16 12.77 -4.06 21.05
C LEU A 16 11.82 -5.06 20.38
N GLN A 17 10.64 -5.23 20.97
CA GLN A 17 9.57 -6.01 20.36
C GLN A 17 9.15 -5.39 19.02
N MET A 18 9.16 -6.19 17.96
CA MET A 18 8.64 -5.78 16.65
C MET A 18 7.11 -5.82 16.66
N VAL A 19 6.48 -4.72 16.27
CA VAL A 19 5.05 -4.62 15.96
C VAL A 19 4.89 -4.17 14.51
N ALA A 20 4.34 -5.02 13.67
CA ALA A 20 4.02 -4.65 12.31
C ALA A 20 2.64 -3.99 12.20
N LEU A 21 2.56 -2.95 11.38
CA LEU A 21 1.31 -2.29 11.01
C LEU A 21 1.01 -2.55 9.53
N THR A 22 -0.18 -3.09 9.24
CA THR A 22 -0.65 -3.30 7.86
C THR A 22 -2.02 -2.67 7.60
N SER A 23 -2.35 -2.52 6.32
CA SER A 23 -3.68 -2.11 5.88
C SER A 23 -4.73 -3.23 5.96
N GLY A 24 -4.35 -4.50 6.21
CA GLY A 24 -5.26 -5.64 6.24
C GLY A 24 -6.21 -5.69 5.04
N LEU A 25 -7.52 -5.86 5.30
CA LEU A 25 -8.55 -5.63 4.28
C LEU A 25 -9.05 -4.18 4.25
N GLY A 26 -8.64 -3.35 5.21
CA GLY A 26 -9.17 -2.02 5.46
C GLY A 26 -8.34 -0.88 4.88
N SER A 27 -8.75 0.33 5.23
CA SER A 27 -8.00 1.57 4.96
C SER A 27 -7.72 2.24 6.30
N GLY A 28 -6.93 3.31 6.30
CA GLY A 28 -6.71 4.12 7.51
C GLY A 28 -5.44 3.79 8.28
N SER A 29 -4.58 2.89 7.81
CA SER A 29 -3.33 2.55 8.53
C SER A 29 -2.42 3.76 8.71
N LYS A 30 -2.43 4.71 7.76
CA LYS A 30 -1.73 6.00 7.88
C LYS A 30 -2.26 6.85 9.03
N VAL A 31 -3.59 6.94 9.14
CA VAL A 31 -4.26 7.72 10.18
C VAL A 31 -4.01 7.07 11.54
N PHE A 32 -4.10 5.75 11.60
CA PHE A 32 -3.75 4.99 12.80
C PHE A 32 -2.29 5.20 13.22
N GLN A 33 -1.36 5.15 12.27
CA GLN A 33 0.05 5.44 12.52
C GLN A 33 0.27 6.87 13.03
N ALA A 34 -0.47 7.85 12.50
CA ALA A 34 -0.35 9.24 12.93
C ALA A 34 -0.76 9.44 14.39
N PHE A 35 -1.64 8.60 14.95
CA PHE A 35 -1.95 8.58 16.38
C PHE A 35 -0.87 7.92 17.24
N LEU A 36 0.08 7.19 16.65
CA LEU A 36 1.19 6.56 17.35
C LEU A 36 2.48 7.39 17.27
N ASP A 37 2.52 8.36 16.35
CA ASP A 37 3.68 9.21 16.14
C ASP A 37 3.96 10.11 17.35
N GLY A 38 5.24 10.44 17.55
CA GLY A 38 5.69 11.27 18.68
C GLY A 38 5.66 10.58 20.06
N HIS A 39 5.15 9.35 20.17
CA HIS A 39 5.13 8.65 21.45
C HIS A 39 6.56 8.33 21.94
N PRO A 40 6.95 8.70 23.17
CA PRO A 40 8.33 8.59 23.65
C PRO A 40 8.83 7.14 23.69
N GLU A 41 7.92 6.19 23.87
CA GLU A 41 8.23 4.75 23.97
C GLU A 41 8.17 3.99 22.62
N ILE A 42 7.88 4.68 21.51
CA ILE A 42 7.77 4.05 20.18
C ILE A 42 8.95 4.45 19.32
N LEU A 43 9.63 3.45 18.75
CA LEU A 43 10.63 3.62 17.70
C LEU A 43 9.98 3.37 16.33
N MET A 44 9.81 4.41 15.53
CA MET A 44 9.06 4.33 14.27
C MET A 44 9.57 5.35 13.25
N ILE A 45 9.52 4.98 11.96
CA ILE A 45 9.70 5.93 10.87
C ILE A 45 8.32 6.41 10.39
N PRO A 46 8.05 7.73 10.37
CA PRO A 46 6.80 8.32 9.92
C PRO A 46 6.35 7.86 8.52
N GLY A 47 5.06 7.57 8.37
CA GLY A 47 4.44 7.09 7.14
C GLY A 47 4.86 5.68 6.72
N TYR A 48 4.78 5.40 5.42
CA TYR A 48 5.28 4.14 4.83
C TYR A 48 6.34 4.33 3.73
N PRO A 49 7.35 5.21 3.88
CA PRO A 49 8.45 5.29 2.90
C PRO A 49 9.14 3.93 2.69
N LEU A 50 9.02 3.03 3.66
CA LEU A 50 9.58 1.68 3.68
C LEU A 50 8.64 0.57 3.21
N MET A 51 7.45 0.87 2.66
CA MET A 51 6.50 -0.16 2.18
C MET A 51 7.15 -1.14 1.20
N TYR A 52 8.14 -0.71 0.39
CA TYR A 52 8.83 -1.54 -0.59
C TYR A 52 10.22 -1.99 -0.16
N LEU A 53 10.60 -1.82 1.11
CA LEU A 53 11.95 -2.18 1.59
C LEU A 53 12.26 -3.66 1.32
N TYR A 54 11.37 -4.58 1.70
CA TYR A 54 11.57 -6.02 1.46
C TYR A 54 11.65 -6.39 -0.03
N PRO A 55 10.70 -5.99 -0.89
CA PRO A 55 10.83 -6.20 -2.33
C PRO A 55 12.14 -5.66 -2.93
N HIS A 56 12.60 -4.50 -2.48
CA HIS A 56 13.89 -3.95 -2.90
C HIS A 56 15.07 -4.73 -2.33
N TRP A 57 15.01 -5.18 -1.08
CA TRP A 57 16.04 -6.01 -0.47
C TRP A 57 16.31 -7.26 -1.32
N HIS A 58 15.26 -7.99 -1.69
CA HIS A 58 15.40 -9.17 -2.57
C HIS A 58 15.97 -8.80 -3.94
N GLN A 59 15.52 -7.68 -4.53
CA GLN A 59 16.11 -7.18 -5.77
C GLN A 59 17.60 -6.86 -5.61
N TRP A 60 18.02 -6.22 -4.52
CA TRP A 60 19.41 -5.86 -4.28
C TRP A 60 20.28 -7.10 -4.10
N VAL A 61 19.77 -8.14 -3.45
CA VAL A 61 20.45 -9.44 -3.35
C VAL A 61 20.61 -10.06 -4.75
N GLU A 62 19.53 -10.13 -5.55
CA GLU A 62 19.57 -10.66 -6.93
C GLU A 62 20.53 -9.89 -7.84
N GLU A 63 20.61 -8.57 -7.67
CA GLU A 63 21.48 -7.68 -8.44
C GLU A 63 22.92 -7.60 -7.88
N GLY A 64 23.26 -8.35 -6.82
CA GLY A 64 24.60 -8.36 -6.23
C GLY A 64 25.00 -7.07 -5.51
N ARG A 65 24.03 -6.23 -5.11
CA ARG A 65 24.27 -4.96 -4.40
C ARG A 65 24.49 -5.13 -2.89
N CYS A 66 24.32 -6.33 -2.35
CA CYS A 66 24.47 -6.63 -0.92
C CYS A 66 25.87 -7.11 -0.54
N GLY A 67 26.92 -6.48 -1.11
CA GLY A 67 28.31 -6.84 -0.85
C GLY A 67 28.91 -6.22 0.41
N SER A 68 28.40 -5.06 0.83
CA SER A 68 28.76 -4.37 2.06
C SER A 68 27.59 -3.52 2.57
N TRP A 69 27.63 -3.08 3.82
CA TRP A 69 26.59 -2.19 4.36
C TRP A 69 26.56 -0.83 3.66
N GLU A 70 27.70 -0.29 3.25
CA GLU A 70 27.78 0.96 2.48
C GLU A 70 27.00 0.85 1.17
N SER A 71 27.22 -0.23 0.40
CA SER A 71 26.51 -0.47 -0.86
C SER A 71 25.00 -0.65 -0.65
N VAL A 72 24.60 -1.33 0.43
CA VAL A 72 23.19 -1.48 0.81
C VAL A 72 22.56 -0.14 1.20
N ILE A 73 23.27 0.70 1.96
CA ILE A 73 22.83 2.04 2.36
C ILE A 73 22.70 2.94 1.14
N ASP A 74 23.64 2.90 0.20
CA ASP A 74 23.53 3.63 -1.07
C ASP A 74 22.30 3.20 -1.88
N ALA A 75 22.05 1.88 -1.95
CA ALA A 75 20.84 1.36 -2.58
C ALA A 75 19.56 1.81 -1.85
N LEU A 76 19.54 1.79 -0.51
CA LEU A 76 18.43 2.30 0.29
C LEU A 76 18.15 3.75 -0.05
N LEU A 77 19.15 4.63 0.04
CA LEU A 77 18.97 6.07 -0.14
C LEU A 77 18.62 6.45 -1.57
N TYR A 78 19.06 5.66 -2.55
CA TYR A 78 18.60 5.81 -3.93
C TYR A 78 17.11 5.43 -4.12
N ASN A 79 16.64 4.37 -3.46
CA ASN A 79 15.30 3.82 -3.68
C ASN A 79 14.23 4.41 -2.72
N HIS A 80 14.66 4.92 -1.56
CA HIS A 80 13.83 5.44 -0.48
C HIS A 80 14.32 6.82 0.02
N PRO A 81 14.65 7.79 -0.86
CA PRO A 81 15.21 9.07 -0.43
C PRO A 81 14.27 9.86 0.48
N SER A 82 12.97 9.58 0.43
CA SER A 82 11.95 10.22 1.26
C SER A 82 12.13 9.98 2.77
N ILE A 83 12.96 9.02 3.19
CA ILE A 83 13.32 8.85 4.61
C ILE A 83 14.19 10.00 5.11
N LEU A 84 14.99 10.62 4.23
CA LEU A 84 15.87 11.74 4.58
C LEU A 84 15.15 13.07 4.47
N ASP A 85 14.28 13.21 3.47
CA ASP A 85 13.51 14.42 3.20
C ASP A 85 12.20 14.06 2.49
N THR A 86 11.06 14.28 3.16
CA THR A 86 9.75 13.87 2.65
C THR A 86 9.29 14.64 1.42
N ARG A 87 9.97 15.75 1.06
CA ARG A 87 9.76 16.49 -0.19
C ARG A 87 10.31 15.72 -1.40
N ILE A 88 11.25 14.80 -1.18
CA ILE A 88 11.81 13.95 -2.23
C ILE A 88 10.88 12.76 -2.44
N MET A 89 10.29 12.65 -3.62
CA MET A 89 9.28 11.63 -3.97
C MET A 89 8.03 11.66 -3.07
N PRO A 90 7.28 12.79 -3.05
CA PRO A 90 6.12 12.94 -2.18
C PRO A 90 5.07 11.86 -2.44
N GLY A 91 4.57 11.27 -1.36
CA GLY A 91 3.57 10.21 -1.36
C GLY A 91 2.15 10.72 -1.17
N SER A 92 1.15 9.83 -1.26
CA SER A 92 -0.25 10.16 -0.91
C SER A 92 -0.47 10.31 0.61
N GLU A 93 0.60 10.34 1.39
CA GLU A 93 0.59 10.65 2.83
C GLU A 93 0.77 12.13 3.10
N THR A 94 1.18 12.91 2.09
CA THR A 94 1.36 14.36 2.19
C THR A 94 2.27 14.76 3.36
N LEU A 95 3.35 14.00 3.58
CA LEU A 95 4.37 14.28 4.59
C LEU A 95 5.27 15.47 4.22
N ASP A 96 5.14 15.97 3.01
CA ASP A 96 5.69 17.23 2.50
C ASP A 96 4.81 18.45 2.84
N GLN A 97 3.67 18.24 3.53
CA GLN A 97 2.64 19.24 3.85
C GLN A 97 2.11 19.05 5.28
N LEU A 98 3.00 19.14 6.25
CA LEU A 98 2.76 19.01 7.69
C LEU A 98 2.57 20.38 8.37
N GLY A 99 2.22 20.34 9.65
CA GLY A 99 1.98 21.54 10.46
C GLY A 99 0.57 22.10 10.26
N GLU A 100 0.19 23.04 11.11
CA GLU A 100 -1.14 23.70 11.05
C GLU A 100 -1.39 24.39 9.70
N ASN A 101 -0.33 24.97 9.12
CA ASN A 101 -0.37 25.68 7.84
C ASN A 101 -0.08 24.81 6.62
N GLN A 102 0.30 23.54 6.80
CA GLN A 102 0.69 22.61 5.72
C GLN A 102 1.88 23.07 4.88
N ASP A 103 2.79 23.82 5.50
CA ASP A 103 4.03 24.34 4.92
C ASP A 103 5.28 23.70 5.53
N GLU A 104 5.12 22.66 6.35
CA GLU A 104 6.22 21.94 6.98
C GLU A 104 6.45 20.55 6.35
N TRP A 105 7.64 20.00 6.57
CA TRP A 105 8.03 18.65 6.13
C TRP A 105 8.97 18.01 7.15
N LEU A 106 9.31 16.74 6.93
CA LEU A 106 10.31 16.03 7.72
C LEU A 106 11.62 15.98 6.95
N SER A 107 12.72 16.33 7.61
CA SER A 107 14.06 16.17 7.06
C SER A 107 15.05 15.88 8.18
N ILE A 108 16.02 15.00 7.89
CA ILE A 108 17.16 14.66 8.75
C ILE A 108 18.46 14.79 7.97
N ASP A 109 19.58 14.96 8.69
CA ASP A 109 20.90 15.04 8.07
C ASP A 109 21.35 13.68 7.52
N GLU A 110 21.65 13.62 6.22
CA GLU A 110 22.10 12.38 5.57
C GLU A 110 23.42 11.86 6.14
N GLY A 111 24.34 12.76 6.49
CA GLY A 111 25.66 12.40 7.03
C GLY A 111 25.53 11.70 8.40
N VAL A 112 24.76 12.30 9.31
CA VAL A 112 24.42 11.72 10.62
C VAL A 112 23.69 10.40 10.44
N PHE A 113 22.66 10.36 9.60
CA PHE A 113 21.92 9.12 9.34
C PHE A 113 22.82 7.98 8.83
N ARG A 114 23.71 8.27 7.86
CA ARG A 114 24.66 7.29 7.32
C ARG A 114 25.67 6.82 8.37
N SER A 115 26.23 7.72 9.17
CA SER A 115 27.17 7.34 10.22
C SER A 115 26.50 6.45 11.27
N GLU A 116 25.27 6.78 11.65
CA GLU A 116 24.49 5.98 12.61
C GLU A 116 24.11 4.61 12.05
N MET A 117 23.73 4.53 10.78
CA MET A 117 23.47 3.26 10.09
C MET A 117 24.71 2.36 10.09
N LEU A 118 25.86 2.87 9.65
CA LEU A 118 27.10 2.08 9.58
C LEU A 118 27.53 1.63 10.97
N ARG A 119 27.43 2.51 11.97
CA ARG A 119 27.74 2.19 13.36
C ARG A 119 26.83 1.09 13.91
N ALA A 120 25.52 1.20 13.69
CA ALA A 120 24.54 0.20 14.16
C ALA A 120 24.69 -1.16 13.48
N LEU A 121 25.26 -1.19 12.28
CA LEU A 121 25.41 -2.39 11.45
C LEU A 121 26.82 -2.99 11.48
N ASP A 122 27.77 -2.34 12.14
CA ASP A 122 29.15 -2.79 12.24
C ASP A 122 29.24 -4.20 12.86
N GLY A 123 30.05 -5.05 12.22
CA GLY A 123 30.19 -6.47 12.58
C GLY A 123 28.93 -7.33 12.41
N LYS A 124 27.78 -6.79 11.97
CA LYS A 124 26.54 -7.55 11.79
C LYS A 124 26.47 -8.18 10.39
N PRO A 125 25.88 -9.38 10.26
CA PRO A 125 25.68 -10.01 8.95
C PRO A 125 24.67 -9.22 8.12
N ILE A 126 24.91 -9.14 6.80
CA ILE A 126 24.06 -8.42 5.83
C ILE A 126 22.75 -9.19 5.63
N HIS A 127 21.77 -8.91 6.49
CA HIS A 127 20.43 -9.51 6.48
C HIS A 127 19.36 -8.42 6.58
N SER A 128 18.17 -8.69 6.02
CA SER A 128 17.05 -7.74 6.05
C SER A 128 16.60 -7.40 7.47
N ARG A 129 16.65 -8.36 8.41
CA ARG A 129 16.40 -8.10 9.83
C ARG A 129 17.27 -6.96 10.38
N ASN A 130 18.59 -7.07 10.19
CA ASN A 130 19.54 -6.06 10.67
C ASN A 130 19.33 -4.73 9.95
N MET A 131 19.02 -4.76 8.66
CA MET A 131 18.67 -3.56 7.89
C MET A 131 17.46 -2.84 8.48
N VAL A 132 16.36 -3.54 8.77
CA VAL A 132 15.16 -2.95 9.38
C VAL A 132 15.47 -2.34 10.74
N LEU A 133 16.21 -3.05 11.61
CA LEU A 133 16.56 -2.57 12.94
C LEU A 133 17.49 -1.35 12.90
N GLY A 134 18.58 -1.44 12.11
CA GLY A 134 19.55 -0.35 11.94
C GLY A 134 18.91 0.90 11.38
N LEU A 135 17.99 0.75 10.43
CA LEU A 135 17.25 1.83 9.79
C LEU A 135 16.39 2.63 10.78
N HIS A 136 15.63 1.94 11.62
CA HIS A 136 14.80 2.61 12.63
C HIS A 136 15.66 3.29 13.71
N TYR A 137 16.71 2.61 14.16
CA TYR A 137 17.68 3.19 15.10
C TYR A 137 18.33 4.45 14.53
N ALA A 138 18.89 4.40 13.31
CA ALA A 138 19.61 5.51 12.72
C ALA A 138 18.70 6.70 12.42
N TYR A 139 17.46 6.46 12.03
CA TYR A 139 16.46 7.52 11.86
C TYR A 139 16.20 8.26 13.18
N ALA A 140 15.95 7.52 14.26
CA ALA A 140 15.70 8.09 15.58
C ALA A 140 16.94 8.80 16.15
N ALA A 141 18.13 8.24 15.95
CA ALA A 141 19.39 8.88 16.34
C ALA A 141 19.63 10.20 15.57
N ALA A 142 19.39 10.23 14.26
CA ALA A 142 19.50 11.43 13.45
C ALA A 142 18.43 12.50 13.81
N ARG A 143 17.31 12.07 14.37
CA ARG A 143 16.25 12.92 14.96
C ARG A 143 16.58 13.43 16.36
N GLY A 144 17.62 12.88 17.01
CA GLY A 144 17.97 13.18 18.40
C GLY A 144 16.99 12.60 19.43
N GLU A 145 16.31 11.50 19.11
CA GLU A 145 15.38 10.84 20.02
C GLU A 145 16.10 10.10 21.16
N GLU A 146 15.43 9.99 22.31
CA GLU A 146 15.92 9.21 23.44
C GLU A 146 15.68 7.71 23.22
N ILE A 147 16.70 7.01 22.74
CA ILE A 147 16.61 5.57 22.39
C ILE A 147 16.27 4.70 23.59
N GLN A 148 16.78 5.01 24.78
CA GLN A 148 16.54 4.22 25.99
C GLN A 148 15.09 4.30 26.50
N ALA A 149 14.34 5.35 26.14
CA ALA A 149 12.93 5.46 26.47
C ALA A 149 12.06 4.52 25.60
N LYS A 150 12.58 4.04 24.47
CA LYS A 150 11.84 3.20 23.52
C LYS A 150 11.56 1.82 24.13
N ARG A 151 10.34 1.31 23.94
CA ARG A 151 9.90 -0.02 24.39
C ARG A 151 9.49 -0.94 23.25
N VAL A 152 9.10 -0.36 22.12
CA VAL A 152 8.58 -1.09 20.97
C VAL A 152 9.08 -0.46 19.68
N LEU A 153 9.32 -1.29 18.66
CA LEU A 153 9.58 -0.84 17.30
C LEU A 153 8.34 -1.10 16.46
N ILE A 154 7.77 -0.04 15.88
CA ILE A 154 6.61 -0.16 14.98
C ILE A 154 7.06 -0.02 13.53
N TYR A 155 6.87 -1.09 12.75
CA TYR A 155 7.17 -1.11 11.32
C TYR A 155 5.89 -1.10 10.48
N HIS A 156 5.63 0.01 9.78
CA HIS A 156 4.51 0.12 8.84
C HIS A 156 4.83 -0.58 7.51
N ILE A 157 4.75 -1.91 7.51
CA ILE A 157 4.96 -2.75 6.31
C ILE A 157 3.85 -2.56 5.25
N HIS A 158 2.71 -1.98 5.66
CA HIS A 158 1.57 -1.54 4.85
C HIS A 158 0.78 -2.66 4.15
N HIS A 159 1.43 -3.52 3.38
CA HIS A 159 0.76 -4.55 2.60
C HIS A 159 0.82 -5.91 3.31
N PRO A 160 -0.33 -6.56 3.57
CA PRO A 160 -0.38 -7.75 4.41
C PRO A 160 0.41 -8.94 3.84
N VAL A 161 0.49 -9.08 2.51
CA VAL A 161 1.27 -10.18 1.88
C VAL A 161 2.75 -10.14 2.24
N TYR A 162 3.31 -8.97 2.60
CA TYR A 162 4.71 -8.88 2.99
C TYR A 162 4.98 -9.43 4.40
N VAL A 163 3.94 -9.65 5.21
CA VAL A 163 4.05 -10.26 6.53
C VAL A 163 4.52 -11.71 6.40
N ASP A 164 3.67 -12.57 5.82
CA ASP A 164 4.00 -14.00 5.69
C ASP A 164 5.18 -14.26 4.74
N LEU A 165 5.38 -13.39 3.74
CA LEU A 165 6.41 -13.56 2.71
C LEU A 165 7.81 -13.14 3.18
N TYR A 166 7.90 -12.18 4.11
CA TYR A 166 9.19 -11.59 4.49
C TYR A 166 9.32 -11.37 5.99
N LEU A 167 8.39 -10.62 6.59
CA LEU A 167 8.51 -10.18 7.98
C LEU A 167 8.67 -11.36 8.95
N THR A 168 7.88 -12.41 8.78
CA THR A 168 7.84 -13.55 9.72
C THR A 168 9.13 -14.38 9.70
N ASP A 169 9.95 -14.26 8.66
CA ASP A 169 11.27 -14.90 8.62
C ASP A 169 12.29 -14.07 9.43
N ASP A 170 12.20 -12.73 9.36
CA ASP A 170 13.06 -11.83 10.12
C ASP A 170 12.63 -11.67 11.57
N PHE A 171 11.33 -11.68 11.86
CA PHE A 171 10.72 -11.40 13.17
C PHE A 171 9.59 -12.41 13.46
N PRO A 172 9.92 -13.67 13.78
CA PRO A 172 8.94 -14.73 14.00
C PRO A 172 8.05 -14.51 15.25
N ASP A 173 8.49 -13.64 16.16
CA ASP A 173 7.82 -13.22 17.39
C ASP A 173 7.12 -11.86 17.27
N ALA A 174 6.98 -11.31 16.06
CA ALA A 174 6.33 -10.03 15.85
C ALA A 174 4.85 -10.05 16.26
N LYS A 175 4.40 -8.94 16.85
CA LYS A 175 2.96 -8.64 16.93
C LYS A 175 2.50 -7.98 15.64
N LEU A 176 1.21 -8.09 15.35
CA LEU A 176 0.59 -7.51 14.16
C LEU A 176 -0.64 -6.69 14.54
N ILE A 177 -0.72 -5.49 13.99
CA ILE A 177 -1.94 -4.70 13.93
C ILE A 177 -2.30 -4.51 12.46
N SER A 178 -3.53 -4.87 12.10
CA SER A 178 -4.05 -4.63 10.74
C SER A 178 -5.32 -3.82 10.75
N MET A 179 -5.52 -3.03 9.70
CA MET A 179 -6.78 -2.32 9.54
C MET A 179 -7.86 -3.23 8.95
N VAL A 180 -9.09 -3.06 9.43
CA VAL A 180 -10.30 -3.56 8.80
C VAL A 180 -11.25 -2.41 8.51
N ARG A 181 -12.06 -2.56 7.49
CA ARG A 181 -13.12 -1.60 7.13
C ARG A 181 -14.32 -2.38 6.64
N GLU A 182 -15.53 -1.84 6.81
CA GLU A 182 -16.77 -2.39 6.29
C GLU A 182 -16.60 -2.86 4.83
N PRO A 183 -16.54 -4.18 4.53
CA PRO A 183 -16.25 -4.69 3.20
C PRO A 183 -17.23 -4.17 2.13
N ARG A 184 -18.51 -3.99 2.51
CA ARG A 184 -19.57 -3.49 1.62
C ARG A 184 -19.32 -2.04 1.17
N ALA A 185 -18.74 -1.21 2.03
CA ALA A 185 -18.38 0.17 1.73
C ALA A 185 -17.03 0.31 1.01
N ASN A 186 -16.15 -0.67 1.19
CA ASN A 186 -14.72 -0.51 0.93
C ASN A 186 -14.33 -0.78 -0.54
N VAL A 187 -14.96 -1.74 -1.21
CA VAL A 187 -14.58 -2.19 -2.56
C VAL A 187 -14.55 -1.02 -3.55
N GLU A 188 -15.70 -0.39 -3.80
CA GLU A 188 -15.81 0.68 -4.80
C GLU A 188 -14.87 1.85 -4.50
N ARG A 189 -14.77 2.21 -3.22
CA ARG A 189 -13.95 3.34 -2.76
C ARG A 189 -12.46 3.09 -2.92
N ARG A 190 -11.98 1.87 -2.70
CA ARG A 190 -10.58 1.50 -2.94
C ARG A 190 -10.25 1.44 -4.42
N VAL A 191 -11.19 1.01 -5.26
CA VAL A 191 -10.94 1.04 -6.71
C VAL A 191 -10.69 2.49 -7.17
N GLU A 192 -11.51 3.44 -6.70
CA GLU A 192 -11.31 4.87 -7.00
C GLU A 192 -10.02 5.42 -6.38
N ASN A 193 -9.85 5.29 -5.07
CA ASN A 193 -8.81 6.02 -4.33
C ASN A 193 -7.45 5.31 -4.27
N SER A 194 -7.41 3.99 -4.39
CA SER A 194 -6.17 3.20 -4.29
C SER A 194 -5.65 2.76 -5.67
N VAL A 195 -6.51 2.70 -6.68
CA VAL A 195 -6.13 2.33 -8.06
C VAL A 195 -6.26 3.51 -9.00
N PHE A 196 -7.47 4.03 -9.25
CA PHE A 196 -7.69 5.00 -10.33
C PHE A 196 -6.96 6.32 -10.08
N LYS A 197 -7.12 6.95 -8.91
CA LYS A 197 -6.43 8.20 -8.58
C LYS A 197 -4.90 8.04 -8.67
N PRO A 198 -4.25 7.05 -8.02
CA PRO A 198 -2.81 6.86 -8.13
C PRO A 198 -2.35 6.53 -9.56
N ASP A 199 -3.07 5.69 -10.29
CA ASP A 199 -2.71 5.34 -11.67
C ASP A 199 -2.85 6.54 -12.61
N LEU A 200 -3.85 7.40 -12.43
CA LEU A 200 -4.00 8.62 -13.23
C LEU A 200 -2.82 9.58 -13.00
N THR A 201 -2.35 9.71 -11.76
CA THR A 201 -1.20 10.57 -11.43
C THR A 201 0.14 9.95 -11.87
N LYS A 202 0.26 8.61 -11.81
CA LYS A 202 1.55 7.91 -11.97
C LYS A 202 1.75 7.24 -13.33
N LEU A 203 0.70 6.90 -14.06
CA LEU A 203 0.84 6.34 -15.40
C LEU A 203 0.71 7.42 -16.47
N ARG A 204 1.18 7.11 -17.67
CA ARG A 204 0.76 7.83 -18.88
C ARG A 204 -0.75 7.63 -19.09
N ILE A 205 -1.42 8.58 -19.73
CA ILE A 205 -2.87 8.50 -19.96
C ILE A 205 -3.24 7.27 -20.78
N SER A 206 -2.47 6.94 -21.82
CA SER A 206 -2.67 5.73 -22.63
C SER A 206 -2.61 4.45 -21.78
N ASP A 207 -1.60 4.33 -20.93
CA ASP A 207 -1.41 3.20 -20.01
C ASP A 207 -2.50 3.16 -18.93
N TYR A 208 -2.87 4.30 -18.33
CA TYR A 208 -3.98 4.39 -17.37
C TYR A 208 -5.28 3.82 -17.96
N ILE A 209 -5.67 4.26 -19.15
CA ILE A 209 -6.90 3.81 -19.82
C ILE A 209 -6.90 2.29 -20.01
N ILE A 210 -5.77 1.72 -20.46
CA ILE A 210 -5.60 0.28 -20.64
C ILE A 210 -5.73 -0.45 -19.30
N HIS A 211 -5.01 0.03 -18.29
CA HIS A 211 -4.79 -0.70 -17.06
C HIS A 211 -5.94 -0.59 -16.06
N ARG A 212 -6.91 0.32 -16.25
CA ARG A 212 -8.13 0.43 -15.43
C ARG A 212 -8.91 -0.88 -15.28
N LYS A 213 -8.92 -1.76 -16.28
CA LYS A 213 -9.70 -3.02 -16.23
C LYS A 213 -9.37 -3.93 -15.06
N ARG A 214 -8.13 -3.89 -14.55
CA ARG A 214 -7.67 -4.78 -13.48
C ARG A 214 -8.18 -4.37 -12.11
N ALA A 215 -8.63 -3.12 -11.99
CA ALA A 215 -8.74 -2.45 -10.71
C ALA A 215 -9.73 -3.13 -9.76
N TYR A 216 -10.89 -3.55 -10.27
CA TYR A 216 -11.87 -4.30 -9.47
C TYR A 216 -11.33 -5.63 -8.97
N ARG A 217 -10.74 -6.45 -9.85
CA ARG A 217 -10.13 -7.74 -9.47
C ARG A 217 -9.06 -7.56 -8.40
N VAL A 218 -8.18 -6.58 -8.58
CA VAL A 218 -7.04 -6.34 -7.69
C VAL A 218 -7.53 -5.94 -6.28
N ILE A 219 -8.48 -5.01 -6.19
CA ILE A 219 -9.08 -4.61 -4.91
C ILE A 219 -9.91 -5.73 -4.29
N ALA A 220 -10.67 -6.46 -5.10
CA ALA A 220 -11.44 -7.61 -4.63
C ALA A 220 -10.53 -8.65 -3.98
N ARG A 221 -9.40 -8.99 -4.64
CA ARG A 221 -8.40 -9.89 -4.07
C ARG A 221 -7.84 -9.38 -2.75
N GLU A 222 -7.52 -8.09 -2.66
CA GLU A 222 -6.99 -7.51 -1.41
C GLU A 222 -8.00 -7.57 -0.26
N ILE A 223 -9.27 -7.24 -0.52
CA ILE A 223 -10.33 -7.28 0.50
C ILE A 223 -10.63 -8.71 0.92
N TRP A 224 -10.63 -9.66 -0.03
CA TRP A 224 -10.96 -11.04 0.27
C TRP A 224 -9.80 -11.78 0.92
N ASP A 225 -8.57 -11.66 0.42
CA ASP A 225 -7.40 -12.44 0.89
C ASP A 225 -6.56 -11.69 1.94
N GLY A 226 -6.83 -10.40 2.22
CA GLY A 226 -5.92 -9.54 2.98
C GLY A 226 -5.52 -10.09 4.36
N LEU A 227 -6.46 -10.65 5.12
CA LEU A 227 -6.17 -11.28 6.42
C LEU A 227 -5.58 -12.68 6.29
N ASP A 228 -5.93 -13.41 5.23
CA ASP A 228 -5.39 -14.75 4.97
C ASP A 228 -3.90 -14.71 4.59
N ALA A 229 -3.34 -13.52 4.34
CA ALA A 229 -1.92 -13.31 4.05
C ALA A 229 -1.07 -13.06 5.30
N THR A 230 -1.62 -13.36 6.48
CA THR A 230 -1.02 -13.14 7.80
C THR A 230 -1.18 -14.38 8.70
N THR A 231 -1.21 -15.57 8.09
CA THR A 231 -1.50 -16.85 8.77
C THR A 231 -0.35 -17.33 9.65
N ARG A 232 0.87 -16.82 9.43
CA ARG A 232 2.05 -17.21 10.21
C ARG A 232 2.17 -16.44 11.53
N ILE A 233 1.34 -15.42 11.75
CA ILE A 233 1.26 -14.71 13.03
C ILE A 233 0.19 -15.37 13.91
N PRO A 234 0.52 -15.78 15.14
CA PRO A 234 -0.47 -16.32 16.09
C PRO A 234 -1.60 -15.31 16.39
N LEU A 235 -2.83 -15.79 16.59
CA LEU A 235 -4.01 -14.93 16.77
C LEU A 235 -3.94 -14.07 18.04
N GLU A 236 -3.26 -14.55 19.09
CA GLU A 236 -2.99 -13.79 20.32
C GLU A 236 -2.05 -12.60 20.08
N CYS A 237 -1.19 -12.70 19.07
CA CYS A 237 -0.26 -11.66 18.64
C CYS A 237 -0.82 -10.79 17.52
N TYR A 238 -2.09 -10.98 17.13
CA TYR A 238 -2.71 -10.29 16.02
C TYR A 238 -4.02 -9.64 16.42
N LYS A 239 -4.07 -8.31 16.33
CA LYS A 239 -5.30 -7.55 16.50
C LYS A 239 -5.64 -6.73 15.26
N VAL A 240 -6.93 -6.43 15.12
CA VAL A 240 -7.41 -5.54 14.06
C VAL A 240 -8.00 -4.25 14.60
N VAL A 241 -7.88 -3.18 13.83
CA VAL A 241 -8.52 -1.89 14.11
C VAL A 241 -9.54 -1.60 13.03
N ARG A 242 -10.80 -1.41 13.43
CA ARG A 242 -11.84 -0.92 12.53
C ARG A 242 -11.58 0.56 12.24
N HIS A 243 -11.48 0.92 10.97
CA HIS A 243 -11.27 2.33 10.59
C HIS A 243 -12.41 3.23 11.10
N GLU A 244 -13.62 2.71 11.14
CA GLU A 244 -14.80 3.36 11.70
C GLU A 244 -14.64 3.66 13.20
N ASP A 245 -13.96 2.80 13.95
CA ASP A 245 -13.82 2.95 15.40
C ASP A 245 -12.83 4.07 15.76
N LEU A 246 -11.90 4.41 14.86
CA LEU A 246 -11.08 5.62 15.02
C LEU A 246 -11.91 6.92 14.96
N HIS A 247 -13.08 6.88 14.32
CA HIS A 247 -14.00 8.01 14.32
C HIS A 247 -15.01 7.94 15.48
N LEU A 248 -15.50 6.74 15.80
CA LEU A 248 -16.61 6.55 16.75
C LEU A 248 -16.15 6.44 18.21
N ARG A 249 -14.97 5.87 18.44
CA ARG A 249 -14.48 5.49 19.78
C ARG A 249 -12.95 5.57 19.88
N LEU A 250 -12.38 6.67 19.38
CA LEU A 250 -10.93 6.89 19.27
C LEU A 250 -10.16 6.55 20.56
N HIS A 251 -10.59 7.11 21.69
CA HIS A 251 -9.91 6.90 22.98
C HIS A 251 -9.86 5.42 23.38
N GLU A 252 -10.98 4.70 23.25
CA GLU A 252 -11.05 3.27 23.57
C GLU A 252 -10.08 2.45 22.70
N VAL A 253 -10.03 2.75 21.40
CA VAL A 253 -9.15 2.04 20.45
C VAL A 253 -7.69 2.32 20.75
N MET A 254 -7.32 3.56 21.02
CA MET A 254 -5.93 3.94 21.27
C MET A 254 -5.45 3.47 22.64
N ASP A 255 -6.31 3.45 23.66
CA ASP A 255 -6.01 2.85 24.96
C ASP A 255 -5.78 1.34 24.84
N ALA A 256 -6.67 0.63 24.13
CA ALA A 256 -6.50 -0.81 23.86
C ALA A 256 -5.25 -1.08 23.01
N THR A 257 -4.90 -0.17 22.10
CA THR A 257 -3.67 -0.24 21.32
C THR A 257 -2.45 -0.13 22.24
N ALA A 258 -2.43 0.86 23.15
CA ALA A 258 -1.33 1.06 24.08
C ALA A 258 -1.10 -0.19 24.96
N ASP A 259 -2.18 -0.76 25.49
CA ASP A 259 -2.14 -2.00 26.27
C ASP A 259 -1.60 -3.18 25.45
N PHE A 260 -2.07 -3.34 24.21
CA PHE A 260 -1.67 -4.45 23.34
C PHE A 260 -0.19 -4.37 22.93
N VAL A 261 0.31 -3.18 22.58
CA VAL A 261 1.71 -3.00 22.18
C VAL A 261 2.66 -2.94 23.37
N GLY A 262 2.18 -2.55 24.55
CA GLY A 262 2.97 -2.48 25.79
C GLY A 262 3.60 -1.12 26.06
N ILE A 263 2.91 -0.03 25.69
CA ILE A 263 3.33 1.35 25.97
C ILE A 263 2.38 2.01 26.98
N THR A 264 2.84 3.10 27.57
CA THR A 264 2.07 3.95 28.46
C THR A 264 1.00 4.72 27.68
N ARG A 265 -0.12 5.01 28.35
CA ARG A 265 -1.18 5.85 27.78
C ARG A 265 -0.81 7.30 27.97
N THR A 266 -0.79 8.06 26.89
CA THR A 266 -0.48 9.49 26.90
C THR A 266 -1.51 10.26 26.07
N PRO A 267 -1.75 11.55 26.35
CA PRO A 267 -2.64 12.37 25.53
C PRO A 267 -2.22 12.47 24.06
N LEU A 268 -0.92 12.26 23.76
CA LEU A 268 -0.38 12.25 22.40
C LEU A 268 -1.06 11.22 21.49
N LEU A 269 -1.60 10.14 22.06
CA LEU A 269 -2.28 9.09 21.30
C LEU A 269 -3.60 9.52 20.65
N TYR A 270 -4.09 10.72 20.95
CA TYR A 270 -5.39 11.20 20.47
C TYR A 270 -5.28 12.34 19.44
N ASP A 271 -4.06 12.78 19.15
CA ASP A 271 -3.75 13.74 18.09
C ASP A 271 -3.04 13.04 16.93
N THR A 272 -3.22 13.55 15.71
CA THR A 272 -2.55 12.99 14.53
C THR A 272 -1.31 13.80 14.19
N THR A 273 -0.14 13.21 14.35
CA THR A 273 1.15 13.83 13.99
C THR A 273 1.96 12.96 13.04
N PHE A 274 2.96 13.57 12.41
CA PHE A 274 4.11 12.88 11.85
C PHE A 274 5.39 13.66 12.16
N GLY A 275 6.38 13.01 12.77
CA GLY A 275 7.61 13.65 13.25
C GLY A 275 7.35 14.84 14.18
N ASP A 276 6.39 14.68 15.11
CA ASP A 276 5.93 15.69 16.07
C ASP A 276 5.22 16.91 15.45
N LYS A 277 4.88 16.84 14.16
CA LYS A 277 4.15 17.90 13.45
C LYS A 277 2.73 17.47 13.18
N VAL A 278 1.78 18.41 13.32
CA VAL A 278 0.36 18.15 13.04
C VAL A 278 0.20 17.62 11.62
N TRP A 279 -0.54 16.53 11.47
CA TRP A 279 -0.84 15.92 10.19
C TRP A 279 -2.32 15.98 9.88
N ARG A 280 -2.67 16.59 8.73
CA ARG A 280 -4.02 16.59 8.16
C ARG A 280 -3.90 16.29 6.68
N THR A 281 -4.39 15.13 6.24
CA THR A 281 -4.23 14.72 4.84
C THR A 281 -4.98 15.64 3.87
N THR A 282 -4.28 16.18 2.86
CA THR A 282 -4.88 16.95 1.75
C THR A 282 -5.28 16.07 0.58
N TYR A 283 -4.75 14.84 0.50
CA TYR A 283 -4.87 13.97 -0.66
C TYR A 283 -6.31 13.55 -0.99
N TYR A 284 -7.19 13.54 0.01
CA TYR A 284 -8.57 13.06 -0.12
C TYR A 284 -9.62 14.16 -0.06
N ASP A 285 -9.20 15.44 -0.15
CA ASP A 285 -10.10 16.61 -0.07
C ASP A 285 -10.99 16.57 1.19
N ILE A 286 -10.44 16.10 2.30
CA ILE A 286 -11.14 16.02 3.59
C ILE A 286 -11.04 17.37 4.27
N ASP A 287 -12.14 17.83 4.86
CA ASP A 287 -12.14 19.00 5.72
C ASP A 287 -11.15 18.80 6.89
N LYS A 288 -10.17 19.70 6.98
CA LYS A 288 -9.02 19.61 7.91
C LYS A 288 -9.44 19.53 9.37
N LYS A 289 -10.66 19.95 9.73
CA LYS A 289 -11.17 19.84 11.11
C LYS A 289 -11.32 18.39 11.58
N TYR A 290 -11.45 17.43 10.66
CA TYR A 290 -11.60 16.03 11.02
C TYR A 290 -10.24 15.34 11.10
N LEU A 291 -9.98 14.64 12.21
CA LEU A 291 -8.83 13.74 12.36
C LEU A 291 -9.01 12.47 11.50
N VAL A 292 -10.25 11.97 11.47
CA VAL A 292 -10.66 10.78 10.71
C VAL A 292 -11.78 11.16 9.76
N ASN A 293 -11.68 10.76 8.49
CA ASN A 293 -12.67 11.08 7.47
C ASN A 293 -14.07 10.61 7.89
N PRO A 294 -15.07 11.49 8.09
CA PRO A 294 -16.40 11.08 8.56
C PRO A 294 -17.13 10.18 7.55
N GLN A 295 -16.72 10.17 6.28
CA GLN A 295 -17.29 9.26 5.29
C GLN A 295 -16.89 7.79 5.52
N VAL A 296 -16.02 7.47 6.50
CA VAL A 296 -15.73 6.08 6.86
C VAL A 296 -16.95 5.40 7.50
N VAL A 297 -17.77 6.15 8.23
CA VAL A 297 -19.01 5.65 8.85
C VAL A 297 -20.27 5.80 7.98
N SER A 298 -20.13 6.38 6.78
CA SER A 298 -21.27 6.57 5.87
C SER A 298 -21.86 5.24 5.40
N GLN A 299 -23.19 5.20 5.34
CA GLN A 299 -23.99 4.07 4.83
C GLN A 299 -24.43 4.28 3.37
N ASP A 300 -23.92 5.29 2.66
CA ASP A 300 -24.32 5.59 1.28
C ASP A 300 -24.03 4.45 0.30
N TRP A 301 -23.10 3.56 0.64
CA TRP A 301 -22.83 2.33 -0.11
C TRP A 301 -24.07 1.45 -0.28
N LYS A 302 -25.05 1.50 0.63
CA LYS A 302 -26.33 0.77 0.51
C LYS A 302 -27.12 1.18 -0.74
N LYS A 303 -26.96 2.42 -1.20
CA LYS A 303 -27.61 2.94 -2.42
C LYS A 303 -26.81 2.59 -3.68
N MET A 304 -25.52 2.30 -3.54
CA MET A 304 -24.61 2.09 -4.67
C MET A 304 -24.49 0.61 -5.06
N LEU A 305 -24.63 -0.31 -4.11
CA LEU A 305 -24.50 -1.73 -4.38
C LEU A 305 -25.77 -2.32 -4.99
N SER A 306 -25.62 -3.05 -6.09
CA SER A 306 -26.69 -3.94 -6.56
C SER A 306 -26.91 -5.08 -5.55
N PHE A 307 -28.11 -5.65 -5.51
CA PHE A 307 -28.40 -6.83 -4.68
C PHE A 307 -27.35 -7.94 -4.86
N ARG A 308 -26.95 -8.20 -6.10
CA ARG A 308 -25.94 -9.22 -6.43
C ARG A 308 -24.58 -8.91 -5.82
N GLU A 309 -24.06 -7.68 -5.99
CA GLU A 309 -22.76 -7.30 -5.42
C GLU A 309 -22.79 -7.40 -3.91
N TRP A 310 -23.86 -6.89 -3.30
CA TRP A 310 -24.06 -6.98 -1.86
C TRP A 310 -24.02 -8.43 -1.39
N TYR A 311 -24.81 -9.31 -2.02
CA TYR A 311 -24.86 -10.72 -1.68
C TYR A 311 -23.49 -11.41 -1.84
N VAL A 312 -22.74 -11.12 -2.90
CA VAL A 312 -21.41 -11.69 -3.14
C VAL A 312 -20.39 -11.17 -2.13
N ILE A 313 -20.38 -9.86 -1.85
CA ILE A 313 -19.45 -9.26 -0.87
C ILE A 313 -19.70 -9.85 0.51
N GLU A 314 -20.96 -9.95 0.94
CA GLU A 314 -21.29 -10.57 2.23
C GLU A 314 -20.96 -12.05 2.27
N GLY A 315 -21.24 -12.81 1.20
CA GLY A 315 -20.93 -14.24 1.15
C GLY A 315 -19.45 -14.55 1.20
N LEU A 316 -18.60 -13.71 0.58
CA LEU A 316 -17.15 -13.88 0.58
C LEU A 316 -16.46 -13.35 1.84
N ASN A 317 -17.10 -12.48 2.61
CA ASN A 317 -16.54 -11.85 3.81
C ASN A 317 -17.40 -12.11 5.06
N SER A 318 -18.18 -13.19 5.06
CA SER A 318 -19.22 -13.36 6.08
C SER A 318 -18.68 -13.40 7.50
N GLU A 319 -17.53 -14.04 7.71
CA GLU A 319 -16.87 -14.19 9.01
C GLU A 319 -16.36 -12.84 9.51
N VAL A 320 -15.77 -12.04 8.62
CA VAL A 320 -15.30 -10.69 8.94
C VAL A 320 -16.47 -9.77 9.27
N ILE A 321 -17.56 -9.85 8.51
CA ILE A 321 -18.75 -9.03 8.73
C ILE A 321 -19.48 -9.45 10.00
N ASP A 322 -19.64 -10.74 10.25
CA ASP A 322 -20.30 -11.25 11.46
C ASP A 322 -19.53 -10.83 12.73
N GLN A 323 -18.20 -10.93 12.70
CA GLN A 323 -17.36 -10.60 13.85
C GLN A 323 -17.19 -9.09 14.06
N HIS A 324 -17.09 -8.29 12.99
CA HIS A 324 -16.73 -6.88 13.11
C HIS A 324 -17.81 -5.89 12.65
N TYR A 325 -18.73 -6.28 11.78
CA TYR A 325 -19.75 -5.40 11.18
C TYR A 325 -21.16 -6.02 11.13
N PRO A 326 -21.65 -6.68 12.20
CA PRO A 326 -22.96 -7.32 12.16
C PRO A 326 -24.09 -6.29 12.02
N PRO A 327 -25.23 -6.66 11.41
CA PRO A 327 -25.54 -7.98 10.85
C PRO A 327 -25.20 -8.11 9.36
N LEU A 328 -25.18 -9.36 8.90
CA LEU A 328 -25.32 -9.72 7.48
C LEU A 328 -26.76 -9.44 7.02
N GLU A 329 -26.93 -8.70 5.92
CA GLU A 329 -28.25 -8.20 5.49
C GLU A 329 -28.86 -9.00 4.32
N LYS A 330 -28.03 -9.53 3.42
CA LYS A 330 -28.47 -10.23 2.19
C LYS A 330 -28.05 -11.69 2.17
N TYR A 331 -26.83 -12.01 2.60
CA TYR A 331 -26.32 -13.37 2.66
C TYR A 331 -26.61 -14.01 4.02
N LYS A 332 -27.07 -15.26 4.01
CA LYS A 332 -27.30 -16.05 5.23
C LYS A 332 -26.28 -17.20 5.31
N PRO A 333 -25.28 -17.13 6.22
CA PRO A 333 -24.35 -18.23 6.45
C PRO A 333 -25.06 -19.53 6.81
N GLY A 334 -24.47 -20.68 6.46
CA GLY A 334 -25.01 -22.00 6.77
C GLY A 334 -26.15 -22.50 5.86
N SER A 335 -26.75 -21.65 5.02
CA SER A 335 -27.74 -22.08 4.04
C SER A 335 -27.10 -22.71 2.80
N ILE A 336 -27.42 -23.99 2.51
CA ILE A 336 -26.98 -24.66 1.28
C ILE A 336 -27.48 -23.91 0.04
N ALA A 337 -28.76 -23.55 0.01
CA ALA A 337 -29.33 -22.74 -1.07
C ALA A 337 -28.61 -21.39 -1.19
N GLY A 338 -28.27 -20.76 -0.06
CA GLY A 338 -27.53 -19.52 -0.03
C GLY A 338 -26.11 -19.65 -0.61
N MET A 339 -25.41 -20.75 -0.33
CA MET A 339 -24.10 -21.08 -0.88
C MET A 339 -24.17 -21.36 -2.39
N VAL A 340 -25.15 -22.14 -2.85
CA VAL A 340 -25.38 -22.39 -4.28
C VAL A 340 -25.63 -21.07 -5.02
N LEU A 341 -26.51 -20.22 -4.49
CA LEU A 341 -26.77 -18.90 -5.06
C LEU A 341 -25.50 -18.04 -5.09
N LEU A 342 -24.69 -18.04 -4.03
CA LEU A 342 -23.42 -17.32 -3.98
C LEU A 342 -22.48 -17.76 -5.12
N MET A 343 -22.30 -19.08 -5.30
CA MET A 343 -21.45 -19.63 -6.36
C MET A 343 -21.95 -19.23 -7.76
N LEU A 344 -23.25 -19.25 -8.00
CA LEU A 344 -23.85 -18.81 -9.26
C LEU A 344 -23.61 -17.31 -9.50
N LEU A 345 -23.86 -16.47 -8.48
CA LEU A 345 -23.70 -15.01 -8.59
C LEU A 345 -22.24 -14.59 -8.75
N ILE A 346 -21.29 -15.33 -8.17
CA ILE A 346 -19.85 -15.10 -8.37
C ILE A 346 -19.47 -15.23 -9.84
N CYS A 347 -20.07 -16.15 -10.59
CA CYS A 347 -19.76 -16.35 -12.01
C CYS A 347 -20.24 -15.21 -12.91
N ILE A 348 -21.10 -14.33 -12.42
CA ILE A 348 -21.64 -13.22 -13.22
C ILE A 348 -20.74 -11.97 -13.05
N PRO A 349 -20.36 -11.27 -14.12
CA PRO A 349 -19.61 -10.02 -14.02
C PRO A 349 -20.36 -8.98 -13.18
N SER A 350 -19.66 -8.31 -12.27
CA SER A 350 -20.22 -7.20 -11.49
C SER A 350 -20.68 -6.05 -12.42
N PRO A 351 -21.66 -5.22 -12.01
CA PRO A 351 -22.04 -4.03 -12.75
C PRO A 351 -20.83 -3.12 -13.02
N ARG A 352 -19.87 -3.03 -12.09
CA ARG A 352 -18.62 -2.30 -12.31
C ARG A 352 -17.77 -2.88 -13.43
N GLU A 353 -17.53 -4.19 -13.44
CA GLU A 353 -16.79 -4.85 -14.53
C GLU A 353 -17.49 -4.63 -15.88
N ILE A 354 -18.81 -4.75 -15.93
CA ILE A 354 -19.59 -4.47 -17.15
C ILE A 354 -19.43 -3.02 -17.59
N ARG A 355 -19.56 -2.05 -16.67
CA ARG A 355 -19.38 -0.62 -16.98
C ARG A 355 -17.99 -0.33 -17.53
N GLU A 356 -16.94 -0.87 -16.90
CA GLU A 356 -15.56 -0.66 -17.35
C GLU A 356 -15.25 -1.36 -18.67
N PHE A 357 -15.85 -2.53 -18.94
CA PHE A 357 -15.75 -3.19 -20.24
C PHE A 357 -16.43 -2.36 -21.34
N LEU A 358 -17.69 -1.96 -21.13
CA LEU A 358 -18.45 -1.13 -22.07
C LEU A 358 -17.82 0.25 -22.28
N ARG A 359 -17.11 0.78 -21.27
CA ARG A 359 -16.36 2.04 -21.38
C ARG A 359 -15.35 2.00 -22.53
N LEU A 360 -14.71 0.86 -22.80
CA LEU A 360 -13.72 0.71 -23.87
C LEU A 360 -14.32 0.84 -25.28
N PHE A 361 -15.64 0.69 -25.43
CA PHE A 361 -16.35 0.86 -26.70
C PHE A 361 -16.88 2.28 -26.91
N ARG A 362 -16.75 3.17 -25.91
CA ARG A 362 -17.23 4.55 -26.02
C ARG A 362 -16.30 5.36 -26.95
N PRO A 363 -16.82 6.03 -28.00
CA PRO A 363 -16.00 6.83 -28.91
C PRO A 363 -15.19 7.92 -28.21
N ALA A 364 -15.73 8.52 -27.14
CA ALA A 364 -15.03 9.53 -26.34
C ALA A 364 -13.76 8.97 -25.68
N VAL A 365 -13.82 7.75 -25.15
CA VAL A 365 -12.68 7.08 -24.48
C VAL A 365 -11.62 6.68 -25.49
N PHE A 366 -12.04 6.19 -26.67
CA PHE A 366 -11.11 5.92 -27.75
C PHE A 366 -10.43 7.20 -28.26
N ARG A 367 -11.17 8.30 -28.39
CA ARG A 367 -10.63 9.61 -28.78
C ARG A 367 -9.62 10.13 -27.76
N GLU A 368 -9.94 10.05 -26.46
CA GLU A 368 -9.03 10.41 -25.36
C GLU A 368 -7.75 9.58 -25.42
N TYR A 369 -7.88 8.26 -25.58
CA TYR A 369 -6.74 7.35 -25.73
C TYR A 369 -5.86 7.69 -26.93
N MET A 370 -6.45 7.88 -28.10
CA MET A 370 -5.70 8.22 -29.32
C MET A 370 -5.06 9.61 -29.22
N GLY A 371 -5.73 10.58 -28.61
CA GLY A 371 -5.16 11.90 -28.32
C GLY A 371 -3.90 11.77 -27.46
N ALA A 372 -3.99 11.03 -26.35
CA ALA A 372 -2.82 10.76 -25.50
C ALA A 372 -1.68 10.07 -26.25
N VAL A 373 -1.98 9.04 -27.05
CA VAL A 373 -0.96 8.32 -27.85
C VAL A 373 -0.27 9.26 -28.85
N LEU A 374 -1.01 10.13 -29.53
CA LEU A 374 -0.44 11.10 -30.48
C LEU A 374 0.43 12.13 -29.76
N GLU A 375 -0.02 12.66 -28.63
CA GLU A 375 0.76 13.58 -27.81
C GLU A 375 2.05 12.96 -27.28
N GLU A 376 1.96 11.74 -26.73
CA GLU A 376 3.11 10.96 -26.26
C GLU A 376 4.11 10.68 -27.40
N SER A 377 3.61 10.44 -28.62
CA SER A 377 4.47 10.22 -29.79
C SER A 377 5.28 11.46 -30.19
N GLY A 378 4.84 12.65 -29.75
CA GLY A 378 5.44 13.93 -30.11
C GLY A 378 6.38 14.53 -29.06
N SER A 379 6.47 13.98 -27.85
CA SER A 379 7.18 14.62 -26.74
C SER A 379 7.91 13.61 -25.85
N LEU A 380 9.22 13.86 -25.62
CA LEU A 380 10.02 13.10 -24.66
C LEU A 380 9.50 13.23 -23.23
N GLU A 381 9.03 14.42 -22.84
CA GLU A 381 8.51 14.69 -21.50
C GLU A 381 7.27 13.84 -21.20
N LYS A 382 6.43 13.61 -22.21
CA LYS A 382 5.23 12.77 -22.10
C LYS A 382 5.54 11.27 -22.11
N LEU A 383 6.74 10.86 -22.55
CA LEU A 383 7.21 9.47 -22.49
C LEU A 383 7.84 9.16 -21.14
N ARG A 384 6.97 8.93 -20.14
CA ARG A 384 7.38 8.60 -18.77
C ARG A 384 8.30 7.37 -18.71
N ASP A 385 9.39 7.49 -17.95
CA ASP A 385 10.26 6.37 -17.58
C ASP A 385 9.76 5.72 -16.27
N TYR A 386 9.43 4.44 -16.36
CA TYR A 386 8.94 3.64 -15.25
C TYR A 386 10.04 2.84 -14.53
N SER A 387 11.28 2.85 -15.01
CA SER A 387 12.34 1.96 -14.53
C SER A 387 12.79 2.26 -13.10
N ARG A 388 12.73 3.53 -12.67
CA ARG A 388 13.35 3.99 -11.41
C ARG A 388 12.43 3.90 -10.18
N ASN A 389 11.11 3.90 -10.35
CA ASN A 389 10.18 4.01 -9.21
C ASN A 389 9.62 2.65 -8.80
N ALA A 390 9.79 2.32 -7.52
CA ALA A 390 9.28 1.10 -6.87
C ALA A 390 7.78 0.86 -7.13
N TYR A 391 6.99 1.93 -7.29
CA TYR A 391 5.59 1.85 -7.65
C TYR A 391 5.36 0.97 -8.89
N TYR A 392 6.19 1.07 -9.93
CA TYR A 392 5.96 0.36 -11.19
C TYR A 392 6.46 -1.09 -11.17
N ARG A 393 7.46 -1.38 -10.33
CA ARG A 393 8.06 -2.71 -10.20
C ARG A 393 7.40 -3.56 -9.11
N HIS A 394 7.22 -2.97 -7.93
CA HIS A 394 6.93 -3.70 -6.69
C HIS A 394 5.51 -3.52 -6.16
N LYS A 395 4.78 -2.47 -6.58
CA LYS A 395 3.37 -2.32 -6.19
C LYS A 395 2.62 -3.58 -6.59
N TRP A 396 2.06 -4.26 -5.60
CA TRP A 396 1.35 -5.52 -5.75
C TRP A 396 0.26 -5.49 -6.83
N MET A 397 -0.42 -4.34 -7.00
CA MET A 397 -1.42 -4.08 -8.05
C MET A 397 -0.86 -4.08 -9.47
N ASN A 398 0.45 -3.87 -9.59
CA ASN A 398 1.18 -3.80 -10.84
C ASN A 398 1.90 -5.10 -11.18
N ARG A 399 1.82 -6.11 -10.30
CA ARG A 399 2.43 -7.41 -10.54
C ARG A 399 1.91 -8.01 -11.85
N GLY A 400 2.85 -8.41 -12.71
CA GLY A 400 2.57 -8.98 -14.04
C GLY A 400 2.36 -7.96 -15.16
N MET A 401 2.33 -6.65 -14.87
CA MET A 401 2.26 -5.62 -15.92
C MET A 401 3.62 -5.29 -16.53
N ASN A 402 4.71 -5.59 -15.81
CA ASN A 402 6.09 -5.32 -16.23
C ASN A 402 6.32 -3.86 -16.64
N LEU A 403 5.65 -2.90 -15.98
CA LEU A 403 5.76 -1.47 -16.32
C LEU A 403 7.21 -0.96 -16.27
N HIS A 404 8.02 -1.48 -15.35
CA HIS A 404 9.44 -1.15 -15.23
C HIS A 404 10.28 -1.57 -16.44
N ARG A 405 9.78 -2.47 -17.30
CA ARG A 405 10.46 -2.88 -18.53
C ARG A 405 9.98 -2.01 -19.67
N GLU A 406 10.90 -1.26 -20.25
CA GLU A 406 10.59 -0.46 -21.41
C GLU A 406 10.25 -1.34 -22.62
N LEU A 407 9.17 -0.99 -23.32
CA LEU A 407 8.79 -1.66 -24.56
C LEU A 407 9.70 -1.18 -25.69
N TRP A 408 10.18 -2.09 -26.53
CA TRP A 408 11.16 -1.78 -27.59
C TRP A 408 10.74 -0.63 -28.52
N TYR A 409 9.45 -0.51 -28.84
CA TYR A 409 8.94 0.55 -29.71
C TYR A 409 8.89 1.91 -29.00
N VAL A 410 8.85 1.93 -27.66
CA VAL A 410 9.00 3.13 -26.84
C VAL A 410 10.47 3.55 -26.82
N SER A 411 11.40 2.61 -26.61
CA SER A 411 12.84 2.89 -26.70
C SER A 411 13.22 3.43 -28.09
N HIS A 412 12.68 2.83 -29.14
CA HIS A 412 12.90 3.28 -30.52
C HIS A 412 12.38 4.70 -30.76
N LEU A 413 11.17 5.01 -30.27
CA LEU A 413 10.61 6.36 -30.32
C LEU A 413 11.45 7.36 -29.52
N ARG A 414 11.87 7.02 -28.30
CA ARG A 414 12.72 7.90 -27.48
C ARG A 414 14.02 8.23 -28.21
N ALA A 415 14.70 7.22 -28.75
CA ALA A 415 15.93 7.43 -29.51
C ALA A 415 15.73 8.32 -30.75
N ALA A 416 14.59 8.19 -31.43
CA ALA A 416 14.26 9.03 -32.59
C ALA A 416 13.91 10.47 -32.19
N LEU A 417 13.24 10.70 -31.05
CA LEU A 417 12.94 12.03 -30.54
C LEU A 417 14.19 12.78 -30.05
N GLN A 418 15.25 12.06 -29.64
CA GLN A 418 16.54 12.64 -29.29
C GLN A 418 17.40 13.03 -30.51
N ALA A 419 17.04 12.56 -31.70
CA ALA A 419 17.72 12.83 -32.97
C ALA A 419 16.71 13.32 -34.04
N PRO A 420 16.03 14.46 -33.81
CA PRO A 420 14.90 14.90 -34.61
C PRO A 420 15.26 15.27 -36.06
N GLU A 421 16.54 15.50 -36.36
CA GLU A 421 17.05 15.76 -37.71
C GLU A 421 16.86 14.57 -38.67
N GLN A 422 16.72 13.36 -38.14
CA GLN A 422 16.46 12.14 -38.91
C GLN A 422 14.96 11.98 -39.19
N LEU A 423 14.39 12.87 -40.01
CA LEU A 423 12.93 12.98 -40.22
C LEU A 423 12.26 11.65 -40.55
N LEU A 424 12.82 10.86 -41.49
CA LEU A 424 12.25 9.57 -41.88
C LEU A 424 12.21 8.57 -40.71
N ARG A 425 13.27 8.54 -39.89
CA ARG A 425 13.35 7.69 -38.69
C ARG A 425 12.32 8.14 -37.65
N LEU A 426 12.19 9.44 -37.43
CA LEU A 426 11.21 9.99 -36.49
C LEU A 426 9.77 9.67 -36.91
N GLN A 427 9.42 9.86 -38.18
CA GLN A 427 8.07 9.54 -38.68
C GLN A 427 7.77 8.04 -38.60
N SER A 428 8.76 7.20 -38.94
CA SER A 428 8.64 5.74 -38.81
C SER A 428 8.43 5.31 -37.35
N ALA A 429 9.20 5.88 -36.43
CA ALA A 429 9.08 5.58 -35.00
C ALA A 429 7.74 6.03 -34.42
N LYS A 430 7.22 7.20 -34.83
CA LYS A 430 5.88 7.68 -34.47
C LYS A 430 4.79 6.75 -35.00
N ALA A 431 4.88 6.34 -36.28
CA ALA A 431 3.91 5.42 -36.89
C ALA A 431 3.89 4.07 -36.18
N LEU A 432 5.07 3.50 -35.87
CA LEU A 432 5.18 2.28 -35.07
C LEU A 432 4.56 2.45 -33.69
N TYR A 433 4.89 3.53 -32.98
CA TYR A 433 4.33 3.81 -31.66
C TYR A 433 2.79 3.86 -31.66
N VAL A 434 2.21 4.58 -32.61
CA VAL A 434 0.75 4.70 -32.76
C VAL A 434 0.15 3.33 -33.10
N THR A 435 0.74 2.60 -34.03
CA THR A 435 0.26 1.28 -34.47
C THR A 435 0.25 0.28 -33.31
N PHE A 436 1.36 0.16 -32.57
CA PHE A 436 1.44 -0.77 -31.44
C PHE A 436 0.48 -0.38 -30.32
N ASN A 437 0.28 0.92 -30.05
CA ASN A 437 -0.71 1.34 -29.06
C ASN A 437 -2.16 1.10 -29.52
N LEU A 438 -2.46 1.20 -30.82
CA LEU A 438 -3.78 0.81 -31.35
C LEU A 438 -4.02 -0.70 -31.16
N LEU A 439 -3.01 -1.53 -31.46
CA LEU A 439 -3.07 -2.98 -31.20
C LEU A 439 -3.24 -3.28 -29.71
N ARG A 440 -2.54 -2.57 -28.82
CA ARG A 440 -2.70 -2.70 -27.36
C ARG A 440 -4.12 -2.37 -26.92
N TYR A 441 -4.76 -1.34 -27.49
CA TYR A 441 -6.15 -0.99 -27.18
C TYR A 441 -7.12 -2.11 -27.58
N GLY A 442 -6.98 -2.63 -28.81
CA GLY A 442 -7.79 -3.76 -29.29
C GLY A 442 -7.58 -5.03 -28.45
N TRP A 443 -6.32 -5.37 -28.18
CA TRP A 443 -5.97 -6.49 -27.31
C TRP A 443 -6.55 -6.34 -25.90
N ASN A 444 -6.59 -5.11 -25.37
CA ASN A 444 -7.14 -4.82 -24.04
C ASN A 444 -8.59 -5.27 -23.90
N ILE A 445 -9.39 -5.07 -24.96
CA ILE A 445 -10.79 -5.50 -25.04
C ILE A 445 -10.86 -7.03 -25.05
N LEU A 446 -10.07 -7.67 -25.92
CA LEU A 446 -10.07 -9.13 -26.09
C LEU A 446 -9.70 -9.88 -24.81
N VAL A 447 -8.77 -9.34 -24.02
CA VAL A 447 -8.31 -9.96 -22.77
C VAL A 447 -9.07 -9.49 -21.53
N TYR A 448 -10.10 -8.64 -21.64
CA TYR A 448 -10.92 -8.25 -20.50
C TYR A 448 -11.61 -9.45 -19.80
N PRO A 449 -12.16 -10.46 -20.52
CA PRO A 449 -12.74 -11.65 -19.89
C PRO A 449 -11.77 -12.41 -18.97
N LYS A 450 -10.45 -12.32 -19.22
CA LYS A 450 -9.43 -12.90 -18.33
C LYS A 450 -9.44 -12.25 -16.93
N GLU A 451 -9.70 -10.95 -16.82
CA GLU A 451 -9.78 -10.28 -15.51
C GLU A 451 -10.98 -10.78 -14.71
N ILE A 452 -12.13 -10.99 -15.37
CA ILE A 452 -13.34 -11.56 -14.77
C ILE A 452 -13.08 -13.01 -14.34
N ALA A 453 -12.50 -13.83 -15.22
CA ALA A 453 -12.16 -15.22 -14.92
C ALA A 453 -11.21 -15.33 -13.71
N ASN A 454 -10.20 -14.46 -13.63
CA ASN A 454 -9.31 -14.40 -12.48
C ASN A 454 -10.04 -14.01 -11.19
N ARG A 455 -10.95 -13.01 -11.23
CA ARG A 455 -11.78 -12.66 -10.06
C ARG A 455 -12.64 -13.84 -9.61
N ILE A 456 -13.28 -14.54 -10.55
CA ILE A 456 -14.10 -15.73 -10.27
C ILE A 456 -13.24 -16.79 -9.58
N PHE A 457 -12.08 -17.11 -10.14
CA PHE A 457 -11.13 -18.05 -9.54
C PHE A 457 -10.78 -17.67 -8.10
N PHE A 458 -10.39 -16.42 -7.84
CA PHE A 458 -10.07 -15.97 -6.48
C PHE A 458 -11.28 -16.05 -5.53
N SER A 459 -12.49 -15.75 -6.02
CA SER A 459 -13.71 -15.90 -5.23
C SER A 459 -13.94 -17.35 -4.78
N PHE A 460 -13.68 -18.31 -5.67
CA PHE A 460 -13.76 -19.74 -5.33
C PHE A 460 -12.64 -20.21 -4.39
N VAL A 461 -11.44 -19.63 -4.49
CA VAL A 461 -10.36 -19.87 -3.51
C VAL A 461 -10.81 -19.45 -2.11
N VAL A 462 -11.43 -18.28 -1.99
CA VAL A 462 -11.95 -17.75 -0.72
C VAL A 462 -13.05 -18.67 -0.14
N ILE A 463 -14.01 -19.10 -0.97
CA ILE A 463 -15.03 -20.08 -0.55
C ILE A 463 -14.38 -21.38 -0.08
N SER A 464 -13.41 -21.89 -0.83
CA SER A 464 -12.71 -23.14 -0.48
C SER A 464 -12.00 -23.03 0.88
N ARG A 465 -11.30 -21.91 1.14
CA ARG A 465 -10.66 -21.65 2.43
C ARG A 465 -11.67 -21.54 3.57
N ARG A 466 -12.79 -20.86 3.34
CA ARG A 466 -13.89 -20.76 4.29
C ARG A 466 -14.48 -22.13 4.65
N VAL A 467 -14.79 -22.95 3.65
CA VAL A 467 -15.32 -24.31 3.87
C VAL A 467 -14.33 -25.18 4.65
N ARG A 468 -13.03 -24.95 4.48
CA ARG A 468 -11.95 -25.66 5.21
C ARG A 468 -11.62 -25.06 6.57
N GLY A 469 -12.22 -23.94 6.97
CA GLY A 469 -11.90 -23.26 8.23
C GLY A 469 -10.49 -22.66 8.29
N ILE A 470 -9.90 -22.29 7.14
CA ILE A 470 -8.53 -21.75 7.04
C ILE A 470 -8.50 -20.21 7.17
N ARG A 471 -9.68 -19.58 7.21
CA ARG A 471 -9.81 -18.11 7.24
C ARG A 471 -9.32 -17.54 8.56
N VAL A 472 -8.56 -16.46 8.48
CA VAL A 472 -8.06 -15.73 9.66
C VAL A 472 -8.96 -14.52 9.92
N VAL A 473 -9.55 -14.44 11.11
CA VAL A 473 -10.37 -13.29 11.55
C VAL A 473 -9.95 -12.90 12.97
N PRO A 474 -8.95 -12.03 13.13
CA PRO A 474 -8.42 -11.67 14.43
C PRO A 474 -9.40 -10.84 15.25
N GLU A 475 -9.22 -10.81 16.56
CA GLU A 475 -10.02 -9.96 17.43
C GLU A 475 -9.72 -8.48 17.19
N LYS A 476 -10.74 -7.64 17.37
CA LYS A 476 -10.56 -6.19 17.32
C LYS A 476 -9.97 -5.64 18.62
N LEU A 477 -9.22 -4.54 18.52
CA LEU A 477 -8.94 -3.64 19.64
C LEU A 477 -10.21 -2.84 19.97
#